data_AF-A0A9E2XCC4-F1
#
_entry.id   AF-A0A9E2XCC4-F1
#
_cell.length_a   1.000
_cell.length_b   1.000
_cell.length_c   1.000
_cell.angle_alpha   90.00
_cell.angle_beta   90.00
_cell.angle_gamma   90.00
#
_symmetry.space_group_name_H-M   'P 1'
#
loop_
_entity.id
_entity.type
_entity.pdbx_description
1 polymer ?
#
loop_
_entity_poly.entity_id
_entity_poly.type
_entity_poly.pdbx_seq_one_letter_code
_entity_poly.pdbx_strand_id
1 'polypeptide(L)'
;MSTQLPLPASWAQLQSLRDARDRLATLERDVVVARGRIREALDELADRHGIARRDVTYAMEGYADNLLSDVVYNRQRTLEREIEGETEP
;
A
#
# COMPACT_ATOMS: atom_id res chain seq x y z
N MET A 1 -9.34 18.10 -37.49
CA MET A 1 -8.13 18.62 -36.83
C MET A 1 -8.47 18.86 -35.37
N SER A 2 -8.16 17.91 -34.51
CA SER A 2 -8.39 18.02 -33.05
C SER A 2 -7.38 18.99 -32.47
N THR A 3 -7.83 20.18 -32.10
CA THR A 3 -7.02 21.17 -31.36
C THR A 3 -6.80 20.64 -29.95
N GLN A 4 -5.61 20.11 -29.71
CA GLN A 4 -5.15 19.75 -28.37
C GLN A 4 -4.87 21.06 -27.61
N LEU A 5 -5.83 21.47 -26.77
CA LEU A 5 -5.68 22.66 -25.93
C LEU A 5 -4.60 22.38 -24.87
N PRO A 6 -3.56 23.23 -24.75
CA PRO A 6 -2.57 23.07 -23.70
C PRO A 6 -3.25 23.29 -22.35
N LEU A 7 -3.27 22.26 -21.51
CA LEU A 7 -3.79 22.38 -20.16
C LEU A 7 -2.89 23.36 -19.37
N PRO A 8 -3.47 24.27 -18.58
CA PRO A 8 -2.69 25.13 -17.70
C PRO A 8 -1.86 24.26 -16.74
N ALA A 9 -0.62 24.66 -16.45
CA ALA A 9 0.28 23.89 -15.59
C ALA A 9 -0.33 23.53 -14.22
N SER A 10 -1.20 24.38 -13.68
CA SER A 10 -1.93 24.14 -12.43
C SER A 10 -2.90 22.96 -12.49
N TRP A 11 -3.52 22.70 -13.65
CA TRP A 11 -4.43 21.56 -13.84
C TRP A 11 -3.66 20.24 -13.92
N ALA A 12 -2.52 20.23 -14.61
CA ALA A 12 -1.65 19.06 -14.67
C ALA A 12 -1.11 18.68 -13.28
N GLN A 13 -0.74 19.67 -12.46
CA GLN A 13 -0.30 19.47 -11.08
C GLN A 13 -1.41 18.90 -10.19
N LEU A 14 -2.62 19.48 -10.24
CA LEU A 14 -3.77 19.00 -9.47
C LEU A 14 -4.15 17.56 -9.83
N GLN A 15 -4.12 17.22 -11.12
CA GLN A 15 -4.38 15.85 -11.59
C GLN A 15 -3.31 14.88 -11.07
N SER A 16 -2.02 15.24 -11.14
CA SER A 16 -0.93 14.40 -10.62
C SER A 16 -1.06 14.13 -9.12
N LEU A 17 -1.41 15.16 -8.32
CA LEU A 17 -1.63 15.01 -6.88
C LEU A 17 -2.80 14.07 -6.57
N ARG A 18 -3.89 14.20 -7.34
CA ARG A 18 -5.05 13.32 -7.22
C ARG A 18 -4.67 11.88 -7.54
N ASP A 19 -3.93 11.67 -8.63
CA ASP A 19 -3.47 10.35 -9.03
C ASP A 19 -2.55 9.71 -7.98
N ALA A 20 -1.67 10.49 -7.34
CA ALA A 20 -0.82 10.02 -6.25
C ALA A 20 -1.63 9.58 -5.02
N ARG A 21 -2.64 10.36 -4.62
CA ARG A 21 -3.57 10.00 -3.53
C ARG A 21 -4.34 8.72 -3.83
N ASP A 22 -4.89 8.61 -5.05
CA ASP A 22 -5.66 7.44 -5.46
C ASP A 22 -4.78 6.17 -5.49
N ARG A 23 -3.51 6.30 -5.90
CA ARG A 23 -2.52 5.22 -5.85
C ARG A 23 -2.16 4.83 -4.42
N LEU A 24 -1.96 5.80 -3.52
CA LEU A 24 -1.66 5.53 -2.12
C LEU A 24 -2.82 4.79 -1.44
N ALA A 25 -4.05 5.26 -1.61
CA ALA A 25 -5.24 4.61 -1.08
C ALA A 25 -5.46 3.20 -1.67
N THR A 26 -5.02 2.96 -2.91
CA THR A 26 -5.05 1.62 -3.52
C THR A 26 -3.99 0.71 -2.90
N LEU A 27 -2.76 1.20 -2.73
CA LEU A 27 -1.69 0.46 -2.06
C LEU A 27 -2.08 0.06 -0.63
N GLU A 28 -2.64 0.97 0.16
CA GLU A 28 -3.11 0.68 1.52
C GLU A 28 -4.17 -0.42 1.56
N ARG A 29 -5.13 -0.38 0.63
CA ARG A 29 -6.15 -1.44 0.50
C ARG A 29 -5.53 -2.78 0.12
N ASP A 30 -4.59 -2.78 -0.82
CA ASP A 30 -3.90 -4.00 -1.26
C ASP A 30 -3.04 -4.60 -0.15
N VAL A 31 -2.44 -3.79 0.72
CA VAL A 31 -1.73 -4.24 1.93
C VAL A 31 -2.68 -4.96 2.88
N VAL A 32 -3.88 -4.41 3.13
CA VAL A 32 -4.89 -5.07 3.97
C VAL A 32 -5.33 -6.41 3.38
N VAL A 33 -5.51 -6.49 2.05
CA VAL A 33 -5.82 -7.74 1.36
C VAL A 33 -4.68 -8.75 1.48
N ALA A 34 -3.43 -8.32 1.29
CA ALA A 34 -2.25 -9.17 1.43
C ALA A 34 -2.12 -9.71 2.86
N ARG A 35 -2.34 -8.86 3.87
CA ARG A 35 -2.39 -9.24 5.29
C ARG A 35 -3.44 -10.33 5.54
N GLY A 36 -4.64 -10.17 4.97
CA GLY A 36 -5.71 -11.17 5.05
C GLY A 36 -5.28 -12.52 4.47
N ARG A 37 -4.66 -12.52 3.29
CA ARG A 37 -4.17 -13.75 2.65
C ARG A 37 -3.06 -14.45 3.45
N ILE A 38 -2.16 -13.69 4.07
CA ILE A 38 -1.14 -14.27 4.96
C ILE A 38 -1.82 -14.93 6.17
N ARG A 39 -2.80 -14.26 6.77
CA ARG A 39 -3.59 -14.81 7.89
C ARG A 39 -4.25 -16.13 7.49
N GLU A 40 -4.92 -16.17 6.35
CA GLU A 40 -5.59 -17.38 5.84
C GLU A 40 -4.60 -18.54 5.66
N ALA A 41 -3.43 -18.29 5.06
CA ALA A 41 -2.41 -19.32 4.88
C ALA A 41 -1.87 -19.86 6.22
N LEU A 42 -1.68 -18.99 7.22
CA LEU A 42 -1.23 -19.39 8.55
C LEU A 42 -2.31 -20.12 9.35
N ASP A 43 -3.57 -19.70 9.25
CA ASP A 43 -4.70 -20.38 9.88
C ASP A 43 -4.88 -21.80 9.26
N GLU A 44 -4.74 -21.96 7.94
CA GLU A 44 -4.78 -23.28 7.28
C GLU A 44 -3.62 -24.19 7.74
N LEU A 45 -2.42 -23.64 7.89
CA LEU A 45 -1.28 -24.37 8.44
C LEU A 45 -1.55 -24.79 9.89
N ALA A 46 -2.13 -23.89 10.68
CA ALA A 46 -2.44 -24.14 12.07
C ALA A 46 -3.48 -25.24 12.25
N ASP A 47 -4.55 -25.22 11.47
CA ASP A 47 -5.60 -26.23 11.50
C ASP A 47 -5.05 -27.62 11.10
N ARG A 48 -4.16 -27.68 10.10
CA ARG A 48 -3.55 -28.95 9.65
C ARG A 48 -2.63 -29.60 10.68
N HIS A 49 -1.98 -28.80 11.53
CA HIS A 49 -0.95 -29.28 12.45
C HIS A 49 -1.28 -29.08 13.92
N GLY A 50 -2.48 -28.60 14.25
CA GLY A 50 -2.89 -28.34 15.63
C GLY A 50 -2.12 -27.21 16.29
N ILE A 51 -1.66 -26.21 15.53
CA ILE A 51 -0.99 -25.01 16.08
C ILE A 51 -2.06 -24.15 16.75
N ALA A 52 -1.72 -23.56 17.90
CA ALA A 52 -2.67 -22.72 18.61
C ALA A 52 -2.89 -21.40 17.84
N ARG A 53 -4.15 -20.99 17.69
CA ARG A 53 -4.52 -19.72 17.04
C ARG A 53 -3.81 -18.49 17.63
N ARG A 54 -3.45 -18.53 18.92
CA ARG A 54 -2.67 -17.48 19.58
C ARG A 54 -1.28 -17.30 18.95
N ASP A 55 -0.66 -18.39 18.51
CA ASP A 55 0.67 -18.36 17.91
C ASP A 55 0.60 -17.75 16.50
N VAL A 56 -0.49 -18.00 15.77
CA VAL A 56 -0.79 -17.32 14.50
C VAL A 56 -1.01 -15.83 14.71
N THR A 57 -1.81 -15.44 15.72
CA THR A 57 -2.02 -14.03 16.04
C THR A 57 -0.71 -13.33 16.40
N TYR A 58 0.12 -13.96 17.22
CA TYR A 58 1.45 -13.46 17.54
C TYR A 58 2.34 -13.29 16.30
N ALA A 59 2.31 -14.26 15.37
CA ALA A 59 3.04 -14.17 14.11
C ALA A 59 2.55 -13.02 13.21
N MET A 60 1.23 -12.80 13.17
CA MET A 60 0.63 -11.71 12.39
C MET A 60 1.04 -10.34 12.92
N GLU A 61 0.85 -10.11 14.22
CA GLU A 61 1.12 -8.81 14.87
C GLU A 61 2.62 -8.47 14.90
N GLY A 62 3.48 -9.47 15.09
CA GLY A 62 4.92 -9.26 15.23
C GLY A 62 5.70 -9.31 13.93
N TYR A 63 5.35 -10.20 12.99
CA TYR A 63 6.17 -10.45 11.81
C TYR A 63 5.49 -10.05 10.51
N ALA A 64 4.23 -10.44 10.31
CA ALA A 64 3.54 -10.12 9.06
C ALA A 64 3.33 -8.62 8.89
N ASP A 65 2.94 -7.93 9.97
CA ASP A 65 2.69 -6.49 9.95
C ASP A 65 3.99 -5.69 9.70
N ASN A 66 5.10 -6.10 10.30
CA ASN A 66 6.42 -5.51 10.06
C ASN A 66 6.91 -5.77 8.64
N LEU A 67 6.82 -7.03 8.16
CA LEU A 67 7.20 -7.40 6.80
C LEU A 67 6.45 -6.57 5.76
N LEU A 68 5.13 -6.46 5.90
CA LEU A 68 4.30 -5.71 4.96
C LEU A 68 4.66 -4.22 4.97
N SER A 69 4.89 -3.65 6.17
CA SER A 69 5.33 -2.27 6.31
C SER A 69 6.66 -2.04 5.58
N ASP A 70 7.65 -2.91 5.79
CA ASP A 70 8.97 -2.81 5.16
C ASP A 70 8.88 -2.94 3.62
N VAL A 71 8.07 -3.87 3.13
CA VAL A 71 7.91 -4.12 1.68
C VAL A 71 7.31 -2.91 0.97
N VAL A 72 6.34 -2.23 1.58
CA VAL A 72 5.64 -1.11 0.94
C VAL A 72 6.24 0.26 1.27
N TYR A 73 7.09 0.35 2.30
CA TYR A 73 7.60 1.60 2.84
C TYR A 73 8.11 2.58 1.77
N ASN A 74 9.02 2.13 0.91
CA ASN A 74 9.62 3.00 -0.11
C ASN A 74 8.56 3.54 -1.07
N ARG A 75 7.62 2.69 -1.49
CA ARG A 75 6.59 3.10 -2.46
C ARG A 75 5.59 4.06 -1.82
N GLN A 76 5.18 3.78 -0.60
CA GLN A 76 4.31 4.67 0.17
C GLN A 76 4.98 6.03 0.38
N ARG A 77 6.25 6.07 0.82
CA ARG A 77 6.97 7.33 1.04
C ARG A 77 7.15 8.13 -0.25
N THR A 78 7.38 7.48 -1.40
CA THR A 78 7.39 8.18 -2.69
C THR A 78 6.05 8.84 -2.99
N LEU A 79 4.94 8.13 -2.82
CA LEU A 79 3.61 8.67 -3.09
C LEU A 79 3.25 9.81 -2.12
N GLU A 80 3.62 9.69 -0.85
CA GLU A 80 3.44 10.76 0.14
C GLU A 80 4.24 12.02 -0.23
N ARG A 81 5.51 11.88 -0.64
CA ARG A 81 6.31 13.02 -1.12
C ARG A 81 5.72 13.68 -2.36
N GLU A 82 5.22 12.88 -3.31
CA GLU A 82 4.49 13.39 -4.50
C GLU A 82 3.28 14.24 -4.07
N ILE A 83 2.56 13.82 -3.02
CA ILE A 83 1.40 14.55 -2.46
C ILE A 83 1.83 15.81 -1.72
N GLU A 84 2.93 15.76 -0.98
CA GLU A 84 3.52 16.88 -0.22
C GLU A 84 4.14 17.93 -1.16
N GLY A 85 4.37 17.59 -2.43
CA GLY A 85 5.05 18.45 -3.40
C GLY A 85 6.56 18.52 -3.19
N GLU A 86 7.11 17.60 -2.38
CA GLU A 86 8.55 17.47 -2.16
C GLU A 86 9.18 16.75 -3.36
N THR A 87 9.88 17.50 -4.20
CA THR A 87 10.75 16.92 -5.22
C THR A 87 12.15 16.87 -4.61
N GLU A 88 12.79 15.68 -4.58
CA GLU A 88 14.19 15.56 -4.16
C GLU A 88 15.06 16.48 -5.06
N PRO A 89 16.06 17.19 -4.51
CA PRO A 89 16.95 18.05 -5.29
C PRO A 89 17.80 17.28 -6.31
#